data_AF-A0A2V8LZL4-F1
#
_entry.id   AF-A0A2V8LZL4-F1
#
_cell.length_a   1.000
_cell.length_b   1.000
_cell.length_c   1.000
_cell.angle_alpha   90.00
_cell.angle_beta   90.00
_cell.angle_gamma   90.00
#
_symmetry.space_group_name_H-M   'P 1'
#
loop_
_entity.id
_entity.type
_entity.pdbx_description
1 polymer ?
#
loop_
_entity_poly.entity_id
_entity_poly.type
_entity_poly.pdbx_seq_one_letter_code
_entity_poly.pdbx_strand_id
1 'polypeptide(L)'
;MNSNLFGDYQKLLHVDVMGQQVEVPENNTLLRGLQFHAPETISYGRFCWNGTCNNCTVTVNDSGCESKGRACRLAASDGMHVTSVSSEIRRLL
;
A
#
# COMPACT_ATOMS: atom_id res chain seq x y z
N MET A 1 -9.82 -3.17 18.23
CA MET A 1 -9.01 -3.18 17.00
C MET A 1 -7.75 -3.97 17.31
N ASN A 2 -7.47 -5.07 16.59
CA ASN A 2 -6.32 -5.93 16.89
C ASN A 2 -5.03 -5.20 16.49
N SER A 3 -4.38 -4.54 17.47
CA SER A 3 -3.14 -3.77 17.28
C SER A 3 -1.95 -4.59 16.77
N ASN A 4 -2.07 -5.93 16.72
CA ASN A 4 -0.98 -6.82 16.31
C ASN A 4 -0.88 -7.01 14.78
N LEU A 5 -1.82 -6.49 13.98
CA LEU A 5 -1.82 -6.73 12.52
C LEU A 5 -0.72 -5.96 11.79
N PHE A 6 -0.37 -4.77 12.27
CA PHE A 6 0.61 -3.87 11.67
C PHE A 6 1.97 -3.93 12.37
N GLY A 7 2.12 -4.80 13.36
CA GLY A 7 3.30 -4.85 14.21
C GLY A 7 3.53 -3.54 14.98
N ASP A 8 4.72 -3.41 15.55
CA ASP A 8 5.15 -2.19 16.22
C ASP A 8 5.65 -1.17 15.19
N TYR A 9 5.14 0.05 15.29
CA TYR A 9 5.56 1.21 14.51
C TYR A 9 5.66 2.42 15.42
N GLN A 10 6.64 3.30 15.18
CA GLN A 10 6.83 4.53 15.96
C GLN A 10 6.39 5.78 15.21
N LYS A 11 6.26 5.67 13.88
CA LYS A 11 5.84 6.77 13.01
C LYS A 11 4.92 6.28 11.89
N LEU A 12 4.18 7.24 11.33
CA LEU A 12 3.45 7.09 10.09
C LEU A 12 4.28 7.69 8.95
N LEU A 13 4.38 6.95 7.86
CA LEU A 13 5.00 7.35 6.60
C LEU A 13 3.94 8.06 5.75
N HIS A 14 4.35 9.12 5.06
CA HIS A 14 3.52 9.83 4.09
C HIS A 14 3.74 9.21 2.72
N VAL A 15 2.67 8.68 2.14
CA VAL A 15 2.70 8.06 0.82
C VAL A 15 1.71 8.80 -0.06
N ASP A 16 2.16 9.21 -1.24
CA ASP A 16 1.25 9.72 -2.27
C ASP A 16 0.72 8.55 -3.09
N VAL A 17 -0.60 8.37 -3.09
CA VAL A 17 -1.28 7.34 -3.87
C VAL A 17 -2.18 8.02 -4.88
N MET A 18 -1.73 8.04 -6.14
CA MET A 18 -2.43 8.69 -7.25
C MET A 18 -2.82 10.15 -6.96
N GLY A 19 -1.95 10.92 -6.30
CA GLY A 19 -2.19 12.31 -5.93
C GLY A 19 -2.95 12.51 -4.61
N GLN A 20 -3.32 11.43 -3.91
CA GLN A 20 -3.88 11.49 -2.57
C GLN A 20 -2.80 11.13 -1.54
N GLN A 21 -2.56 12.03 -0.58
CA GLN A 21 -1.68 11.77 0.55
C GLN A 21 -2.37 10.83 1.55
N VAL A 22 -1.71 9.72 1.88
CA VAL A 22 -2.16 8.76 2.89
C VAL A 22 -1.05 8.49 3.90
N GLU A 23 -1.46 8.26 5.14
CA GLU A 23 -0.55 7.91 6.23
C GLU A 23 -0.59 6.39 6.46
N VAL A 24 0.58 5.78 6.53
CA VAL A 24 0.72 4.33 6.72
C VAL A 24 1.77 4.02 7.78
N PRO A 25 1.60 2.99 8.63
CA PRO A 25 2.62 2.62 9.61
C PRO A 25 3.91 2.17 8.92
N GLU A 26 5.05 2.56 9.47
CA GLU A 26 6.34 2.05 9.03
C GLU A 26 6.48 0.52 9.25
N ASN A 27 7.55 -0.08 8.74
CA ASN A 27 7.84 -1.51 8.85
C ASN A 27 6.77 -2.44 8.24
N ASN A 28 5.92 -1.88 7.37
CA ASN A 28 4.85 -2.61 6.70
C ASN A 28 5.02 -2.60 5.19
N THR A 29 4.34 -3.53 4.53
CA THR A 29 4.20 -3.50 3.08
C THR A 29 3.19 -2.44 2.68
N LEU A 30 3.29 -1.93 1.44
CA LEU A 30 2.37 -0.92 0.92
C LEU A 30 0.91 -1.39 1.03
N LEU A 31 0.60 -2.66 0.74
CA LEU A 31 -0.78 -3.15 0.86
C LEU A 31 -1.28 -3.18 2.32
N ARG A 32 -0.41 -3.48 3.29
CA ARG A 32 -0.76 -3.36 4.71
C ARG A 32 -0.94 -1.91 5.12
N GLY A 33 -0.13 -1.00 4.59
CA GLY A 33 -0.34 0.44 4.76
C GLY A 33 -1.68 0.91 4.23
N LEU A 34 -2.05 0.50 3.01
CA LEU A 34 -3.37 0.80 2.44
C LEU A 34 -4.51 0.18 3.26
N GLN A 35 -4.30 -0.99 3.85
CA GLN A 35 -5.27 -1.58 4.78
C GLN A 35 -5.42 -0.78 6.07
N PHE A 36 -4.33 -0.21 6.58
CA PHE A 36 -4.40 0.69 7.73
C PHE A 36 -5.21 1.94 7.41
N HIS A 37 -5.00 2.52 6.22
CA HIS A 37 -5.74 3.70 5.76
C HIS A 37 -7.22 3.41 5.47
N ALA A 38 -7.52 2.29 4.82
CA ALA A 38 -8.85 1.91 4.37
C ALA A 38 -9.23 0.48 4.85
N PRO A 39 -9.41 0.28 6.17
CA PRO A 39 -9.56 -1.05 6.75
C PRO A 39 -10.86 -1.75 6.32
N GLU A 40 -11.94 -1.01 6.14
CA GLU A 40 -13.27 -1.54 5.80
C GLU A 40 -13.41 -1.96 4.33
N THR A 41 -12.46 -1.58 3.47
CA THR A 41 -12.52 -1.88 2.03
C THR A 41 -11.36 -2.79 1.62
N ILE A 42 -10.12 -2.41 1.91
CA ILE A 42 -8.92 -3.17 1.51
C ILE A 42 -8.88 -4.55 2.17
N SER A 43 -9.36 -4.69 3.41
CA SER A 43 -9.43 -5.99 4.10
C SER A 43 -10.30 -7.02 3.38
N TYR A 44 -11.29 -6.57 2.61
CA TYR A 44 -12.23 -7.43 1.87
C TYR A 44 -11.94 -7.46 0.36
N GLY A 45 -10.84 -6.84 -0.07
CA GLY A 45 -10.39 -6.88 -1.45
C GLY A 45 -9.92 -8.26 -1.88
N ARG A 46 -9.93 -8.52 -3.19
CA ARG A 46 -9.50 -9.80 -3.78
C ARG A 46 -7.97 -9.96 -3.78
N PHE A 47 -7.32 -9.84 -2.63
CA PHE A 47 -5.88 -9.94 -2.50
C PHE A 47 -5.45 -11.29 -1.93
N CYS A 48 -4.43 -11.88 -2.53
CA CYS A 48 -3.81 -13.09 -1.99
C CYS A 48 -2.83 -12.83 -0.83
N TRP A 49 -2.42 -11.56 -0.61
CA TRP A 49 -1.37 -11.12 0.34
C TRP A 49 0.02 -11.76 0.17
N ASN A 50 0.16 -12.74 -0.73
CA ASN A 50 1.34 -13.58 -0.89
C ASN A 50 2.07 -13.33 -2.22
N GLY A 51 1.59 -12.38 -3.04
CA GLY A 51 2.19 -12.03 -4.32
C GLY A 51 1.94 -13.04 -5.45
N THR A 52 0.82 -13.76 -5.46
CA THR A 52 0.49 -14.73 -6.52
C THR A 52 -0.61 -14.25 -7.47
N CYS A 53 -1.57 -13.44 -7.01
CA CYS A 53 -2.74 -13.02 -7.81
C CYS A 53 -2.57 -11.74 -8.66
N ASN A 54 -1.53 -10.93 -8.42
CA ASN A 54 -1.30 -9.62 -9.06
C ASN A 54 -2.41 -8.56 -8.91
N ASN A 55 -3.46 -8.83 -8.13
CA ASN A 55 -4.54 -7.86 -7.89
C ASN A 55 -4.11 -6.62 -7.09
N CYS A 56 -2.91 -6.61 -6.52
CA CYS A 56 -2.32 -5.46 -5.84
C CYS A 56 -1.14 -4.85 -6.62
N THR A 57 -1.14 -4.95 -7.94
CA THR A 57 -0.11 -4.34 -8.78
C THR A 57 -0.16 -2.82 -8.66
N VAL A 58 1.01 -2.20 -8.52
CA VAL A 58 1.19 -0.75 -8.46
C VAL A 58 2.38 -0.33 -9.33
N THR A 59 2.38 0.91 -9.76
CA THR A 59 3.57 1.58 -10.34
C THR A 59 4.00 2.67 -9.36
N VAL A 60 5.29 2.65 -9.03
CA VAL A 60 5.90 3.63 -8.12
C VAL A 60 6.94 4.39 -8.89
N ASN A 61 6.95 5.71 -8.72
CA ASN A 61 7.98 6.59 -9.23
C ASN A 61 8.93 6.91 -8.08
N ASP A 62 10.19 6.51 -8.23
CA ASP A 62 11.27 6.93 -7.35
C ASP A 62 12.23 7.80 -8.16
N SER A 63 12.24 9.09 -7.86
CA SER A 63 13.20 10.04 -8.42
C SER A 63 13.25 10.07 -9.96
N GLY A 64 12.09 9.86 -10.61
CA GLY A 64 11.95 9.83 -12.07
C GLY A 64 12.01 8.44 -12.70
N CYS A 65 12.35 7.40 -11.92
CA CYS A 65 12.33 6.01 -12.37
C CYS A 65 11.02 5.34 -11.99
N GLU A 66 10.19 5.01 -12.98
CA GLU A 66 8.99 4.21 -12.75
C GLU A 66 9.32 2.72 -12.66
N SER A 67 8.81 2.07 -11.62
CA SER A 67 8.92 0.62 -11.43
C SER A 67 7.57 0.01 -11.11
N LYS A 68 7.29 -1.16 -11.70
CA LYS A 68 6.09 -1.94 -11.38
C LYS A 68 6.38 -2.93 -10.27
N GLY A 69 5.49 -2.97 -9.29
CA GLY A 69 5.60 -3.83 -8.12
C GLY A 69 4.26 -4.40 -7.69
N ARG A 70 4.31 -5.24 -6.66
CA ARG A 70 3.11 -5.76 -5.98
C ARG A 70 3.09 -5.14 -4.59
N ALA A 71 2.03 -4.40 -4.25
CA ALA A 71 1.94 -3.70 -2.98
C ALA A 71 2.06 -4.64 -1.76
N CYS A 72 1.66 -5.92 -1.88
CA CYS A 72 1.85 -6.91 -0.81
C CYS A 72 3.31 -7.35 -0.58
N ARG A 73 4.24 -7.00 -1.47
CA ARG A 73 5.67 -7.34 -1.39
C ARG A 73 6.57 -6.11 -1.35
N LEU A 74 6.05 -4.95 -1.70
CA LEU A 74 6.76 -3.68 -1.65
C LEU A 74 6.72 -3.15 -0.22
N ALA A 75 7.87 -2.82 0.36
CA ALA A 75 7.93 -2.08 1.63
C ALA A 75 7.42 -0.65 1.43
N ALA A 76 6.61 -0.14 2.36
CA ALA A 76 6.23 1.27 2.35
C ALA A 76 7.44 2.12 2.78
N SER A 77 7.63 3.25 2.09
CA SER A 77 8.70 4.21 2.37
C SER A 77 8.11 5.61 2.46
N ASP A 78 8.67 6.45 3.32
CA ASP A 78 8.26 7.86 3.44
C ASP A 78 8.54 8.60 2.12
N GLY A 79 7.59 9.43 1.69
CA GLY A 79 7.67 10.15 0.41
C GLY A 79 7.47 9.29 -0.83
N MET A 80 7.07 8.02 -0.68
CA MET A 80 6.80 7.13 -1.82
C MET A 80 5.68 7.70 -2.70
N HIS A 81 5.91 7.73 -4.03
CA HIS A 81 4.93 8.21 -5.00
C HIS A 81 4.39 7.08 -5.87
N VAL A 82 3.15 6.68 -5.63
CA VAL A 82 2.45 5.63 -6.38
C VAL A 82 1.66 6.27 -7.52
N THR A 83 2.18 6.19 -8.74
CA THR A 83 1.59 6.84 -9.93
C THR A 83 0.41 6.06 -10.51
N SER A 84 0.31 4.76 -10.24
CA SER A 84 -0.79 3.92 -10.72
C SER A 84 -1.02 2.72 -9.81
N VAL A 85 -2.28 2.29 -9.71
CA VAL A 85 -2.71 1.12 -8.94
C VAL A 85 -3.62 0.22 -9.78
N SER A 86 -3.74 -1.04 -9.37
CA SER A 86 -4.67 -1.99 -9.99
C SER A 86 -6.12 -1.52 -9.89
N SER A 87 -6.99 -2.06 -10.75
CA SER A 87 -8.44 -1.79 -10.69
C SER A 87 -9.05 -2.16 -9.34
N GLU A 88 -8.58 -3.25 -8.70
CA GLU A 88 -9.08 -3.66 -7.40
C GLU A 88 -8.67 -2.68 -6.29
N ILE A 89 -7.43 -2.18 -6.27
CA ILE A 89 -7.03 -1.14 -5.30
C ILE A 89 -7.82 0.14 -5.55
N ARG A 90 -7.92 0.59 -6.81
CA ARG A 90 -8.65 1.82 -7.18
C ARG A 90 -10.13 1.79 -6.76
N ARG A 91 -10.75 0.61 -6.74
CA ARG A 91 -12.15 0.45 -6.31
C ARG A 91 -12.32 0.56 -4.79
N LEU A 92 -11.25 0.33 -4.03
CA LEU A 92 -11.28 0.17 -2.58
C LEU A 92 -10.67 1.36 -1.83
N LEU A 93 -9.87 2.20 -2.49
CA LEU A 93 -9.43 3.50 -1.99
C LEU A 93 -10.45 4.57 -2.36
#